data_AF-F8CDK2-F1
#
_entry.id   AF-F8CDK2-F1
#
_cell.length_a   1.000
_cell.length_b   1.000
_cell.length_c   1.000
_cell.angle_alpha   90.00
_cell.angle_beta   90.00
_cell.angle_gamma   90.00
#
_symmetry.space_group_name_H-M   'P 1'
#
loop_
_entity.id
_entity.type
_entity.pdbx_description
1 polymer ?
#
loop_
_entity_poly.entity_id
_entity_poly.type
_entity_poly.pdbx_seq_one_letter_code
_entity_poly.pdbx_strand_id
1 'polypeptide(L)'
;MSSFLFDDNGFQDVPNRESSTDLTAADDRTLRWAAPKLDAAMLDALVRYQHAYLSHAAGKGTEALAQAHTQALAASGLDPKTAEQGSAMLRAFGGRRWAVRKLQDKLGQLPGGAAELQGRIQDELARQERETDALARRYGEEALALLRTREAELVDLHTRLTHLLSRG
;
A
#
# COMPACT_ATOMS: atom_id res chain seq x y z
N MET A 1 31.33 -27.39 -36.42
CA MET A 1 31.38 -28.43 -35.38
C MET A 1 32.61 -28.13 -34.54
N SER A 2 32.41 -27.44 -33.43
CA SER A 2 33.49 -26.98 -32.55
C SER A 2 33.18 -27.45 -31.14
N SER A 3 34.12 -28.20 -30.59
CA SER A 3 34.06 -28.87 -29.30
C SER A 3 34.26 -27.90 -28.13
N PHE A 4 33.71 -28.31 -26.99
CA PHE A 4 33.88 -27.82 -25.63
C PHE A 4 35.31 -27.44 -25.27
N LEU A 5 35.45 -26.36 -24.50
CA LEU A 5 36.48 -26.14 -23.46
C LEU A 5 36.12 -24.82 -22.76
N PHE A 6 35.44 -24.91 -21.61
CA PHE A 6 35.62 -24.05 -20.42
C PHE A 6 34.68 -24.62 -19.35
N ASP A 7 35.26 -25.50 -18.56
CA ASP A 7 34.77 -25.93 -17.26
C ASP A 7 35.45 -25.05 -16.19
N ASP A 8 34.87 -25.05 -14.99
CA ASP A 8 35.36 -24.45 -13.74
C ASP A 8 34.90 -23.02 -13.40
N ASN A 9 33.73 -22.95 -12.77
CA ASN A 9 33.61 -22.32 -11.45
C ASN A 9 32.33 -22.83 -10.79
N GLY A 10 32.49 -23.89 -10.00
CA GLY A 10 31.46 -24.40 -9.12
C GLY A 10 31.04 -23.36 -8.08
N PHE A 11 29.95 -22.65 -8.34
CA PHE A 11 29.10 -22.13 -7.28
C PHE A 11 28.02 -23.15 -7.01
N GLN A 12 28.26 -23.99 -6.00
CA GLN A 12 27.18 -24.70 -5.33
C GLN A 12 26.21 -23.64 -4.80
N ASP A 13 25.00 -23.59 -5.35
CA ASP A 13 23.87 -22.88 -4.74
C ASP A 13 23.59 -23.53 -3.38
N VAL A 14 24.19 -22.97 -2.33
CA VAL A 14 23.77 -23.23 -0.96
C VAL A 14 22.39 -22.58 -0.82
N PRO A 15 21.32 -23.32 -0.53
CA PRO A 15 20.03 -22.70 -0.31
C PRO A 15 20.12 -21.88 0.97
N ASN A 16 20.19 -20.56 0.83
CA ASN A 16 20.16 -19.63 1.95
C ASN A 16 18.75 -19.62 2.57
N ARG A 17 18.46 -20.63 3.40
CA ARG A 17 17.27 -20.66 4.25
C ARG A 17 17.63 -20.06 5.60
N GLU A 18 17.75 -18.74 5.64
CA GLU A 18 17.65 -17.99 6.89
C GLU A 18 16.18 -17.78 7.23
N SER A 19 15.57 -18.78 7.87
CA SER A 19 14.35 -18.57 8.66
C SER A 19 14.74 -18.02 10.03
N SER A 20 15.24 -16.79 10.07
CA SER A 20 15.54 -16.08 11.31
C SER A 20 14.49 -15.00 11.57
N THR A 21 13.61 -15.26 12.53
CA THR A 21 12.64 -14.29 13.09
C THR A 21 13.30 -13.08 13.74
N ASP A 22 14.58 -13.15 14.09
CA ASP A 22 15.30 -12.10 14.79
C ASP A 22 15.75 -10.96 13.85
N LEU A 23 16.10 -11.28 12.60
CA LEU A 23 16.37 -10.28 11.56
C LEU A 23 15.13 -9.45 11.23
N THR A 24 13.96 -10.12 11.17
CA THR A 24 12.68 -9.45 10.93
C THR A 24 12.30 -8.50 12.06
N ALA A 25 12.62 -8.84 13.32
CA ALA A 25 12.32 -7.97 14.46
C ALA A 25 13.22 -6.72 14.53
N ALA A 26 14.49 -6.84 14.14
CA ALA A 26 15.42 -5.71 14.05
C ALA A 26 15.07 -4.79 12.86
N ASP A 27 14.70 -5.37 11.72
CA ASP A 27 14.19 -4.64 10.56
C ASP A 27 12.89 -3.92 10.89
N ASP A 28 11.93 -4.58 11.54
CA ASP A 28 10.67 -3.97 11.96
C ASP A 28 10.91 -2.79 12.92
N ARG A 29 11.86 -2.90 13.86
CA ARG A 29 12.22 -1.81 14.78
C ARG A 29 12.85 -0.63 14.04
N THR A 30 13.72 -0.90 13.06
CA THR A 30 14.36 0.12 12.22
C THR A 30 13.34 0.82 11.32
N LEU A 31 12.41 0.05 10.74
CA LEU A 31 11.30 0.55 9.92
C LEU A 31 10.33 1.43 10.74
N ARG A 32 10.06 1.08 12.00
CA ARG A 32 9.25 1.92 12.91
C ARG A 32 9.92 3.25 13.23
N TRP A 33 11.22 3.26 13.47
CA TRP A 33 11.95 4.50 13.80
C TRP A 33 12.11 5.44 12.60
N ALA A 34 12.09 4.89 11.38
CA ALA A 34 12.17 5.67 10.16
C ALA A 34 10.81 6.22 9.70
N ALA A 35 9.68 5.68 10.20
CA ALA A 35 8.34 6.11 9.81
C ALA A 35 7.85 7.27 10.68
N PRO A 36 7.32 8.36 10.11
CA PRO A 36 6.70 9.42 10.89
C PRO A 36 5.51 8.86 11.67
N LYS A 37 5.38 9.26 12.94
CA LYS A 37 4.24 8.86 13.78
C LYS A 37 2.94 9.40 13.15
N LEU A 38 1.98 8.51 12.91
CA LEU A 38 0.64 8.90 12.46
C LEU A 38 -0.24 9.16 13.68
N ASP A 39 -0.66 10.41 13.86
CA ASP A 39 -1.76 10.78 14.76
C ASP A 39 -2.98 11.25 13.95
N ALA A 40 -4.06 11.62 14.66
CA ALA A 40 -5.30 12.06 14.03
C ALA A 40 -5.12 13.35 13.18
N ALA A 41 -4.31 14.30 13.66
CA ALA A 41 -4.08 15.56 12.97
C ALA A 41 -3.28 15.36 11.67
N MET A 42 -2.29 14.48 11.71
CA MET A 42 -1.52 14.04 10.55
C MET A 42 -2.42 13.30 9.55
N LEU A 43 -3.28 12.40 10.00
CA LEU A 43 -4.24 11.71 9.13
C LEU A 43 -5.20 12.71 8.46
N ASP A 44 -5.72 13.69 9.21
CA ASP A 44 -6.54 14.77 8.67
C ASP A 44 -5.81 15.60 7.62
N ALA A 45 -4.54 15.97 7.87
CA ALA A 45 -3.73 16.71 6.91
C ALA A 45 -3.49 15.90 5.62
N LEU A 46 -3.20 14.60 5.75
CA LEU A 46 -3.02 13.71 4.60
C LEU A 46 -4.31 13.52 3.79
N VAL A 47 -5.45 13.40 4.45
CA VAL A 47 -6.77 13.32 3.79
C VAL A 47 -7.06 14.64 3.05
N ARG A 48 -6.84 15.80 3.69
CA ARG A 48 -6.98 17.11 3.03
C ARG A 48 -6.05 17.24 1.82
N TYR A 49 -4.81 16.78 1.94
CA TYR A 49 -3.84 16.75 0.85
C TYR A 49 -4.40 15.95 -0.35
N GLN A 50 -4.91 14.73 -0.13
CA GLN A 50 -5.44 13.89 -1.21
C GLN A 50 -6.69 14.48 -1.88
N HIS A 51 -7.60 15.07 -1.09
CA HIS A 51 -8.76 15.77 -1.64
C HIS A 51 -8.36 16.98 -2.49
N ALA A 52 -7.45 17.82 -1.97
CA ALA A 52 -6.96 18.99 -2.70
C ALA A 52 -6.21 18.59 -3.99
N TYR A 53 -5.40 17.52 -3.92
CA TYR A 53 -4.74 16.99 -5.10
C TYR A 53 -5.76 16.56 -6.16
N LEU A 54 -6.79 15.80 -5.77
CA LEU A 54 -7.85 15.37 -6.68
C LEU A 54 -8.66 16.54 -7.26
N SER A 55 -8.90 17.60 -6.49
CA SER A 55 -9.65 18.77 -6.99
C SER A 55 -8.86 19.58 -8.01
N HIS A 56 -7.53 19.62 -7.88
CA HIS A 56 -6.66 20.41 -8.74
C HIS A 56 -6.09 19.63 -9.94
N ALA A 57 -6.04 18.30 -9.86
CA ALA A 57 -5.51 17.44 -10.91
C ALA A 57 -6.46 17.24 -12.12
N ALA A 58 -7.35 18.19 -12.40
CA ALA A 58 -8.32 18.12 -13.50
C ALA A 58 -7.67 18.23 -14.90
N GLY A 59 -6.41 18.64 -14.99
CA GLY A 59 -5.66 18.78 -16.26
C GLY A 59 -4.92 17.52 -16.68
N LYS A 60 -4.68 17.36 -17.99
CA LYS A 60 -3.79 16.33 -18.53
C LYS A 60 -2.34 16.83 -18.56
N GLY A 61 -1.39 15.94 -18.28
CA GLY A 61 0.04 16.21 -18.36
C GLY A 61 0.72 16.49 -17.02
N THR A 62 2.04 16.34 -17.00
CA THR A 62 2.87 16.39 -15.79
C THR A 62 2.88 17.75 -15.11
N GLU A 63 2.72 18.84 -15.87
CA GLU A 63 2.67 20.20 -15.32
C GLU A 63 1.41 20.44 -14.47
N ALA A 64 0.25 19.96 -14.93
CA ALA A 64 -1.00 20.04 -14.17
C ALA A 64 -0.92 19.22 -12.86
N LEU A 65 -0.28 18.05 -12.90
CA LEU A 65 -0.06 17.22 -11.71
C LEU A 65 0.93 17.87 -10.73
N ALA A 66 1.96 18.56 -11.23
CA ALA A 66 2.91 19.31 -10.40
C ALA A 66 2.22 20.49 -9.70
N GLN A 67 1.39 21.25 -10.42
CA GLN A 67 0.61 22.35 -9.83
C GLN A 67 -0.38 21.83 -8.78
N ALA A 68 -1.08 20.72 -9.07
CA ALA A 68 -1.98 20.09 -8.11
C ALA A 68 -1.24 19.61 -6.84
N HIS A 69 -0.02 19.08 -6.99
CA HIS A 69 0.84 18.73 -5.85
C HIS A 69 1.18 19.95 -5.00
N THR A 70 1.65 21.05 -5.61
CA THR A 70 1.98 22.29 -4.89
C THR A 70 0.77 22.86 -4.15
N GLN A 71 -0.41 22.88 -4.78
CA GLN A 71 -1.64 23.36 -4.17
C GLN A 71 -2.11 22.46 -3.01
N ALA A 72 -1.98 21.15 -3.17
CA ALA A 72 -2.30 20.20 -2.11
C ALA A 72 -1.38 20.33 -0.89
N LEU A 73 -0.07 20.57 -1.10
CA LEU A 73 0.86 20.86 -0.01
C LEU A 73 0.44 22.13 0.75
N ALA A 74 0.16 23.21 0.02
CA ALA A 74 -0.29 24.47 0.62
C ALA A 74 -1.60 24.31 1.43
N ALA A 75 -2.56 23.54 0.91
CA ALA A 75 -3.86 23.32 1.57
C ALA A 75 -3.77 22.40 2.79
N SER A 76 -2.85 21.44 2.79
CA SER A 76 -2.68 20.48 3.88
C SER A 76 -1.75 20.97 4.99
N GLY A 77 -0.85 21.91 4.67
CA GLY A 77 0.20 22.37 5.58
C GLY A 77 1.34 21.34 5.77
N LEU A 78 1.37 20.29 4.96
CA LEU A 78 2.41 19.27 5.00
C LEU A 78 3.65 19.73 4.26
N ASP A 79 4.82 19.35 4.77
CA ASP A 79 6.04 19.39 3.97
C ASP A 79 6.03 18.26 2.91
N PRO A 80 6.81 18.40 1.81
CA PRO A 80 6.81 17.42 0.72
C PRO A 80 7.14 15.99 1.15
N LYS A 81 8.10 15.83 2.08
CA LYS A 81 8.56 14.50 2.51
C LYS A 81 7.48 13.80 3.33
N THR A 82 6.85 14.52 4.25
CA THR A 82 5.73 13.97 5.05
C THR A 82 4.54 13.62 4.15
N ALA A 83 4.20 14.46 3.18
CA ALA A 83 3.13 14.20 2.22
C ALA A 83 3.41 12.93 1.38
N GLU A 84 4.65 12.74 0.92
CA GLU A 84 5.06 11.55 0.16
C GLU A 84 4.99 10.28 1.02
N GLN A 85 5.61 10.29 2.19
CA GLN A 85 5.66 9.14 3.10
C GLN A 85 4.25 8.75 3.58
N GLY A 86 3.45 9.74 3.97
CA GLY A 86 2.06 9.53 4.38
C GLY A 86 1.20 9.04 3.22
N SER A 87 1.35 9.59 2.03
CA SER A 87 0.63 9.10 0.84
C SER A 87 0.98 7.65 0.48
N ALA A 88 2.25 7.24 0.65
CA ALA A 88 2.66 5.86 0.45
C ALA A 88 1.99 4.90 1.45
N MET A 89 1.90 5.30 2.72
CA MET A 89 1.18 4.55 3.76
C MET A 89 -0.32 4.46 3.45
N LEU A 90 -0.97 5.59 3.13
CA LEU A 90 -2.40 5.60 2.77
C LEU A 90 -2.68 4.73 1.53
N ARG A 91 -1.77 4.72 0.54
CA ARG A 91 -1.89 3.86 -0.64
C ARG A 91 -1.76 2.37 -0.28
N ALA A 92 -0.81 2.01 0.58
CA ALA A 92 -0.63 0.63 1.02
C ALA A 92 -1.86 0.10 1.78
N PHE A 93 -2.39 0.90 2.71
CA PHE A 93 -3.62 0.57 3.42
C PHE A 93 -4.83 0.54 2.48
N GLY A 94 -5.10 1.64 1.76
CA GLY A 94 -6.26 1.77 0.88
C GLY A 94 -6.31 0.73 -0.23
N GLY A 95 -5.15 0.34 -0.80
CA GLY A 95 -5.08 -0.71 -1.81
C GLY A 95 -5.47 -2.09 -1.27
N ARG A 96 -5.06 -2.44 -0.04
CA ARG A 96 -5.46 -3.71 0.60
C ARG A 96 -6.94 -3.72 0.92
N ARG A 97 -7.45 -2.64 1.51
CA ARG A 97 -8.88 -2.52 1.84
C ARG A 97 -9.76 -2.54 0.60
N TRP A 98 -9.31 -1.90 -0.48
CA TRP A 98 -9.96 -1.99 -1.78
C TRP A 98 -9.99 -3.44 -2.32
N ALA A 99 -8.88 -4.17 -2.22
CA ALA A 99 -8.80 -5.57 -2.65
C ALA A 99 -9.74 -6.47 -1.82
N VAL A 100 -9.78 -6.30 -0.50
CA VAL A 100 -10.72 -6.99 0.40
C VAL A 100 -12.15 -6.74 -0.04
N ARG A 101 -12.53 -5.47 -0.28
CA ARG A 101 -13.88 -5.13 -0.75
C ARG A 101 -14.21 -5.82 -2.07
N LYS A 102 -13.28 -5.86 -3.03
CA LYS A 102 -13.48 -6.54 -4.32
C LYS A 102 -13.63 -8.07 -4.19
N LEU A 103 -12.88 -8.68 -3.27
CA LEU A 103 -13.00 -10.11 -2.99
C LEU A 103 -14.33 -10.45 -2.30
N GLN A 104 -14.79 -9.60 -1.37
CA GLN A 104 -16.10 -9.72 -0.74
C GLN A 104 -17.24 -9.56 -1.75
N ASP A 105 -17.17 -8.54 -2.61
CA ASP A 105 -18.13 -8.34 -3.71
C ASP A 105 -18.19 -9.58 -4.61
N LYS A 106 -17.02 -10.13 -4.98
CA LYS A 106 -16.92 -11.34 -5.80
C LYS A 106 -17.52 -12.56 -5.11
N LEU A 107 -17.30 -12.73 -3.81
CA LEU A 107 -17.86 -13.83 -3.02
C LEU A 107 -19.39 -13.76 -2.97
N GLY A 108 -19.96 -12.56 -2.85
CA GLY A 108 -21.42 -12.35 -2.89
C GLY A 108 -22.06 -12.59 -4.26
N GLN A 109 -21.27 -12.65 -5.33
CA GLN A 109 -21.73 -12.86 -6.71
C GLN A 109 -21.50 -14.30 -7.21
N LEU A 110 -20.92 -15.19 -6.38
CA LEU A 110 -20.62 -16.54 -6.82
C LEU A 110 -21.90 -17.35 -7.09
N PRO A 111 -21.98 -18.05 -8.24
CA PRO A 111 -23.08 -18.98 -8.49
C PRO A 111 -22.97 -20.21 -7.59
N GLY A 112 -24.11 -20.85 -7.32
CA GLY A 112 -24.13 -22.14 -6.61
C GLY A 112 -23.28 -23.18 -7.32
N GLY A 113 -22.45 -23.93 -6.56
CA GLY A 113 -21.55 -24.96 -7.08
C GLY A 113 -20.08 -24.52 -7.23
N ALA A 114 -19.74 -23.26 -6.95
CA ALA A 114 -18.37 -22.74 -7.05
C ALA A 114 -17.52 -22.93 -5.77
N ALA A 115 -17.63 -24.08 -5.10
CA ALA A 115 -17.01 -24.31 -3.77
C ALA A 115 -15.49 -24.14 -3.76
N GLU A 116 -14.80 -24.62 -4.80
CA GLU A 116 -13.35 -24.47 -4.92
C GLU A 116 -12.92 -23.01 -5.09
N LEU A 117 -13.65 -22.25 -5.91
CA LEU A 117 -13.40 -20.82 -6.13
C LEU A 117 -13.72 -20.00 -4.86
N GLN A 118 -14.78 -20.38 -4.14
CA GLN A 118 -15.12 -19.77 -2.86
C GLN A 118 -13.98 -19.96 -1.84
N GLY A 119 -13.43 -21.17 -1.72
CA GLY A 119 -12.28 -21.45 -0.85
C GLY A 119 -11.07 -20.59 -1.19
N ARG A 120 -10.72 -20.49 -2.48
CA ARG A 120 -9.61 -19.63 -2.93
C ARG A 120 -9.81 -18.15 -2.61
N ILE A 121 -11.04 -17.63 -2.74
CA ILE A 121 -11.35 -16.23 -2.40
C ILE A 121 -11.25 -16.01 -0.89
N GLN A 122 -11.70 -16.96 -0.08
CA GLN A 122 -11.58 -16.90 1.38
C GLN A 122 -10.12 -16.92 1.85
N ASP A 123 -9.29 -17.75 1.22
CA ASP A 123 -7.85 -17.79 1.49
C ASP A 123 -7.16 -16.46 1.16
N GLU A 124 -7.48 -15.87 0.02
CA GLU A 124 -6.95 -14.57 -0.38
C GLU A 124 -7.47 -13.44 0.53
N LEU A 125 -8.73 -13.48 0.97
CA LEU A 125 -9.25 -12.55 1.98
C LEU A 125 -8.44 -12.63 3.27
N ALA A 126 -8.22 -13.85 3.80
CA ALA A 126 -7.42 -14.05 4.99
C ALA A 126 -5.98 -13.55 4.81
N ARG A 127 -5.41 -13.71 3.61
CA ARG A 127 -4.10 -13.15 3.26
C ARG A 127 -4.10 -11.62 3.28
N GLN A 128 -5.07 -10.97 2.65
CA GLN A 128 -5.17 -9.50 2.64
C GLN A 128 -5.35 -8.91 4.05
N GLU A 129 -6.11 -9.57 4.92
CA GLU A 129 -6.25 -9.16 6.32
C GLU A 129 -4.92 -9.28 7.08
N ARG A 130 -4.20 -10.42 6.96
CA ARG A 130 -2.87 -10.58 7.55
C ARG A 130 -1.87 -9.54 7.06
N GLU A 131 -1.89 -9.23 5.76
CA GLU A 131 -1.03 -8.18 5.18
C GLU A 131 -1.42 -6.76 5.61
N THR A 132 -2.69 -6.54 5.97
CA THR A 132 -3.17 -5.29 6.57
C THR A 132 -2.70 -5.16 8.01
N ASP A 133 -2.86 -6.22 8.81
CA ASP A 133 -2.37 -6.27 10.20
C ASP A 133 -0.84 -6.12 10.26
N ALA A 134 -0.12 -6.68 9.28
CA ALA A 134 1.33 -6.51 9.17
C ALA A 134 1.78 -5.04 9.02
N LEU A 135 0.89 -4.12 8.59
CA LEU A 135 1.20 -2.69 8.56
C LEU A 135 1.44 -2.12 9.96
N ALA A 136 0.81 -2.68 11.00
CA ALA A 136 1.07 -2.27 12.38
C ALA A 136 2.52 -2.52 12.80
N ARG A 137 3.21 -3.49 12.18
CA ARG A 137 4.65 -3.70 12.42
C ARG A 137 5.50 -2.52 11.96
N ARG A 138 5.08 -1.81 10.91
CA ARG A 138 5.82 -0.67 10.35
C ARG A 138 5.36 0.67 10.92
N TYR A 139 4.06 0.85 11.10
CA TYR A 139 3.47 2.16 11.45
C TYR A 139 2.94 2.21 12.89
N GLY A 140 2.88 1.08 13.59
CA GLY A 140 2.31 0.96 14.93
C GLY A 140 0.83 0.60 14.93
N GLU A 141 0.38 -0.03 16.02
CA GLU A 141 -1.03 -0.43 16.23
C GLU A 141 -1.97 0.79 16.27
N GLU A 142 -1.56 1.87 16.92
CA GLU A 142 -2.33 3.12 17.01
C GLU A 142 -2.60 3.70 15.61
N ALA A 143 -1.61 3.68 14.74
CA ALA A 143 -1.74 4.17 13.37
C ALA A 143 -2.72 3.30 12.57
N LEU A 144 -2.62 1.96 12.68
CA LEU A 144 -3.55 1.06 12.01
C LEU A 144 -4.99 1.24 12.51
N ALA A 145 -5.17 1.40 13.82
CA ALA A 145 -6.47 1.69 14.41
C ALA A 145 -7.08 2.99 13.85
N LEU A 146 -6.28 4.07 13.77
CA LEU A 146 -6.72 5.34 13.17
C LEU A 146 -7.13 5.17 11.70
N LEU A 147 -6.33 4.46 10.89
CA LEU A 147 -6.66 4.19 9.49
C LEU A 147 -7.99 3.43 9.35
N ARG A 148 -8.25 2.44 10.22
CA ARG A 148 -9.51 1.70 10.23
C ARG A 148 -10.72 2.57 10.54
N THR A 149 -10.59 3.59 11.39
CA THR A 149 -11.70 4.53 11.66
C THR A 149 -12.15 5.32 10.43
N ARG A 150 -11.27 5.46 9.42
CA ARG A 150 -11.53 6.19 8.18
C ARG A 150 -11.49 5.33 6.92
N GLU A 151 -11.62 4.01 7.07
CA GLU A 151 -11.43 3.07 5.98
C GLU A 151 -12.26 3.40 4.74
N ALA A 152 -13.55 3.71 4.91
CA ALA A 152 -14.44 4.02 3.78
C ALA A 152 -13.96 5.22 2.96
N GLU A 153 -13.53 6.30 3.61
CA GLU A 153 -13.00 7.50 2.96
C GLU A 153 -11.66 7.20 2.26
N LEU A 154 -10.76 6.48 2.94
CA LEU A 154 -9.45 6.14 2.39
C LEU A 154 -9.54 5.23 1.16
N VAL A 155 -10.51 4.30 1.14
CA VAL A 155 -10.77 3.44 -0.03
C VAL A 155 -11.37 4.24 -1.19
N ASP A 156 -12.26 5.20 -0.93
CA ASP A 156 -12.78 6.10 -1.98
C ASP A 156 -11.65 6.94 -2.59
N LEU A 157 -10.85 7.59 -1.75
CA LEU A 157 -9.69 8.38 -2.16
C LEU A 157 -8.71 7.53 -2.98
N HIS A 158 -8.38 6.32 -2.52
CA HIS A 158 -7.52 5.39 -3.25
C HIS A 158 -8.08 5.07 -4.64
N THR A 159 -9.38 4.79 -4.73
CA THR A 159 -10.04 4.45 -6.00
C THR A 159 -9.97 5.62 -6.99
N ARG A 160 -10.29 6.84 -6.53
CA ARG A 160 -10.28 8.05 -7.36
C ARG A 160 -8.87 8.44 -7.80
N LEU A 161 -7.88 8.34 -6.91
CA LEU A 161 -6.47 8.60 -7.23
C LEU A 161 -5.92 7.60 -8.24
N THR A 162 -6.17 6.30 -8.05
CA THR A 162 -5.73 5.27 -9.01
C THR A 162 -6.34 5.51 -10.38
N HIS A 163 -7.62 5.85 -10.44
CA HIS A 163 -8.31 6.16 -11.68
C HIS A 163 -7.74 7.40 -12.38
N LEU A 164 -7.48 8.48 -11.63
CA LEU A 164 -6.82 9.68 -12.14
C LEU A 164 -5.44 9.35 -12.74
N LEU A 165 -4.60 8.63 -12.01
CA LEU A 165 -3.23 8.30 -12.40
C LEU A 165 -3.15 7.29 -13.54
N SER A 166 -4.18 6.46 -13.73
CA SER A 166 -4.26 5.52 -14.86
C SER A 166 -4.62 6.18 -16.20
N ARG A 167 -5.06 7.45 -16.18
CA ARG A 167 -5.54 8.20 -17.36
C ARG A 167 -4.56 9.27 -17.85
N GLY A 168 -3.54 9.60 -17.07
CA GLY A 168 -2.50 10.58 -17.40
C GLY A 168 -1.36 9.93 -18.16
#